data_AF-A0A4Z2GVA2-F1
#
_entry.id   AF-A0A4Z2GVA2-F1
#
_cell.length_a   1.000
_cell.length_b   1.000
_cell.length_c   1.000
_cell.angle_alpha   90.00
_cell.angle_beta   90.00
_cell.angle_gamma   90.00
#
_symmetry.space_group_name_H-M   'P 1'
#
loop_
_entity.id
_entity.type
_entity.pdbx_description
1 polymer ?
#
loop_
_entity_poly.entity_id
_entity_poly.type
_entity_poly.pdbx_seq_one_letter_code
_entity_poly.pdbx_strand_id
1 'polypeptide(L)'
;MLELHLRPRDLKERRADGDPHFVVDFPLSKLTVCFNINGEPGHVLRLVSDHKHSGVTVNGKLVGAPAPPGSRKLQRTYFSAITVVVDRPARAYIEVTPSKVILDGRRRMVLPCRSTAAVSSGALSVAVAAGANVTVTVGGDIVFVILLHLYKNPAPYQRDHLGFYVGRSKGLSAHCHGLLGQFLYQEVGLALLPAAGDAKPAAALSVRQRSVPVVRKSRRIYGGAQSVDCWFARNNAAALIDGRYEDYLTTHMFDTGEGLNAA
;
A
#
# COMPACT_ATOMS: atom_id res chain seq x y z
N MET A 1 11.87 28.80 1.00
CA MET A 1 11.97 27.34 1.25
C MET A 1 10.55 26.79 1.13
N LEU A 2 10.17 26.26 -0.05
CA LEU A 2 8.81 25.80 -0.30
C LEU A 2 8.72 24.33 0.16
N GLU A 3 8.35 24.10 1.43
CA GLU A 3 7.97 22.75 1.86
C GLU A 3 6.68 22.37 1.15
N LEU A 4 6.79 21.64 0.04
CA LEU A 4 5.68 20.93 -0.58
C LEU A 4 5.17 19.90 0.43
N HIS A 5 4.28 20.33 1.31
CA HIS A 5 3.40 19.46 2.08
C HIS A 5 2.50 18.74 1.06
N LEU A 6 3.00 17.62 0.51
CA LEU A 6 2.22 16.73 -0.33
C LEU A 6 1.02 16.27 0.51
N ARG A 7 -0.16 16.82 0.22
CA ARG A 7 -1.37 16.37 0.89
C ARG A 7 -1.68 14.98 0.35
N PRO A 8 -2.17 14.06 1.17
CA PRO A 8 -2.53 12.72 0.72
C PRO A 8 -3.43 12.73 -0.52
N ARG A 9 -4.35 13.71 -0.62
CA ARG A 9 -5.28 13.91 -1.75
C ARG A 9 -4.61 14.18 -3.10
N ASP A 10 -3.36 14.63 -3.09
CA ASP A 10 -2.60 14.96 -4.29
C ASP A 10 -1.81 13.73 -4.81
N LEU A 11 -1.81 12.63 -4.05
CA LEU A 11 -1.20 11.35 -4.44
C LEU A 11 -2.20 10.55 -5.27
N LYS A 12 -1.81 10.17 -6.49
CA LYS A 12 -2.72 9.54 -7.46
C LYS A 12 -2.21 8.23 -8.02
N GLU A 13 -1.22 7.60 -7.40
CA GLU A 13 -0.59 6.44 -8.03
C GLU A 13 -1.13 5.13 -7.49
N ARG A 14 -0.81 4.79 -6.23
CA ARG A 14 -1.07 3.43 -5.71
C ARG A 14 -1.29 3.47 -4.20
N ARG A 15 -2.28 2.73 -3.70
CA ARG A 15 -2.63 2.73 -2.27
C ARG A 15 -3.20 1.42 -1.76
N ALA A 16 -3.05 1.20 -0.47
CA ALA A 16 -3.71 0.14 0.30
C ALA A 16 -4.29 0.76 1.59
N ASP A 17 -5.61 0.69 1.77
CA ASP A 17 -6.30 1.36 2.89
C ASP A 17 -7.55 0.59 3.35
N GLY A 18 -7.97 0.77 4.60
CA GLY A 18 -9.10 0.03 5.17
C GLY A 18 -8.86 -1.48 5.27
N ASP A 19 -9.85 -2.30 4.86
CA ASP A 19 -9.86 -3.76 5.06
C ASP A 19 -9.27 -4.56 3.87
N PRO A 20 -7.94 -4.62 3.79
CA PRO A 20 -7.19 -3.68 2.98
C PRO A 20 -7.69 -3.68 1.53
N HIS A 21 -8.23 -2.54 1.13
CA HIS A 21 -8.60 -2.25 -0.24
C HIS A 21 -7.41 -1.62 -0.96
N PHE A 22 -7.01 -2.25 -2.05
CA PHE A 22 -5.96 -1.77 -2.91
C PHE A 22 -6.58 -1.00 -4.06
N VAL A 23 -6.03 0.16 -4.38
CA VAL A 23 -6.40 0.93 -5.56
C VAL A 23 -5.13 1.38 -6.28
N VAL A 24 -5.08 1.09 -7.57
CA VAL A 24 -3.95 1.36 -8.46
C VAL A 24 -4.48 2.13 -9.65
N ASP A 25 -3.89 3.30 -9.87
CA ASP A 25 -4.17 4.13 -11.02
C ASP A 25 -3.12 3.83 -12.12
N PHE A 26 -3.59 3.67 -13.35
CA PHE A 26 -2.80 3.47 -14.56
C PHE A 26 -2.98 4.69 -15.48
N PRO A 27 -2.16 5.74 -15.32
CA PRO A 27 -2.38 7.02 -15.99
C PRO A 27 -2.37 6.93 -17.51
N LEU A 28 -1.48 6.11 -18.08
CA LEU A 28 -1.34 5.93 -19.54
C LEU A 28 -2.63 5.36 -20.14
N SER A 29 -3.21 4.34 -19.51
CA SER A 29 -4.47 3.73 -19.96
C SER A 29 -5.72 4.45 -19.46
N LYS A 30 -5.58 5.48 -18.60
CA LYS A 30 -6.68 6.16 -17.90
C LYS A 30 -7.60 5.19 -17.15
N LEU A 31 -7.04 4.12 -16.58
CA LEU A 31 -7.78 3.11 -15.84
C LEU A 31 -7.44 3.19 -14.35
N THR A 32 -8.46 3.05 -13.51
CA THR A 32 -8.28 2.79 -12.08
C THR A 32 -8.73 1.36 -11.80
N VAL A 33 -7.85 0.56 -11.21
CA VAL A 33 -8.12 -0.82 -10.83
C VAL A 33 -8.14 -0.90 -9.31
N CYS A 34 -9.08 -1.68 -8.77
CA CYS A 34 -9.13 -1.94 -7.35
C CYS A 34 -9.28 -3.43 -7.07
N PHE A 35 -8.72 -3.88 -5.97
CA PHE A 35 -8.82 -5.27 -5.54
C PHE A 35 -8.72 -5.34 -4.02
N ASN A 36 -8.98 -6.52 -3.47
CA ASN A 36 -8.81 -6.79 -2.06
C ASN A 36 -7.76 -7.89 -1.91
N ILE A 37 -7.01 -7.85 -0.84
CA ILE A 37 -6.23 -8.99 -0.35
C ILE A 37 -6.77 -9.35 1.02
N ASN A 38 -7.43 -10.50 1.13
CA ASN A 38 -7.95 -10.98 2.41
C ASN A 38 -6.84 -11.74 3.15
N GLY A 39 -5.98 -11.02 3.85
CA GLY A 39 -5.01 -11.62 4.77
C GLY A 39 -5.56 -11.78 6.19
N GLU A 40 -4.87 -12.58 6.99
CA GLU A 40 -5.20 -12.86 8.39
C GLU A 40 -4.43 -11.95 9.36
N PRO A 41 -4.94 -11.76 10.59
CA PRO A 41 -4.20 -11.05 11.62
C PRO A 41 -2.81 -11.66 11.87
N GLY A 42 -1.79 -10.81 11.97
CA GLY A 42 -0.41 -11.24 12.18
C GLY A 42 0.39 -11.43 10.90
N HIS A 43 -0.26 -11.67 9.76
CA HIS A 43 0.43 -11.73 8.47
C HIS A 43 1.16 -10.42 8.15
N VAL A 44 2.34 -10.55 7.56
CA VAL A 44 3.13 -9.42 7.06
C VAL A 44 3.14 -9.50 5.54
N LEU A 45 2.72 -8.42 4.88
CA LEU A 45 2.58 -8.35 3.43
C LEU A 45 3.66 -7.46 2.82
N ARG A 46 4.30 -7.94 1.76
CA ARG A 46 5.24 -7.16 0.94
C ARG A 46 4.48 -6.23 0.00
N LEU A 47 4.51 -4.93 0.31
CA LEU A 47 3.80 -3.89 -0.46
C LEU A 47 4.64 -3.40 -1.64
N VAL A 48 5.93 -3.14 -1.38
CA VAL A 48 6.91 -2.66 -2.36
C VAL A 48 8.23 -3.39 -2.12
N SER A 49 8.88 -3.84 -3.19
CA SER A 49 10.15 -4.56 -3.13
C SER A 49 11.04 -4.16 -4.29
N ASP A 50 12.04 -3.34 -4.01
CA ASP A 50 13.06 -2.92 -4.98
C ASP A 50 14.46 -2.94 -4.35
N HIS A 51 14.65 -3.88 -3.41
CA HIS A 51 15.85 -4.02 -2.59
C HIS A 51 17.13 -4.15 -3.42
N LYS A 52 17.11 -4.94 -4.50
CA LYS A 52 18.29 -5.19 -5.34
C LYS A 52 18.76 -3.96 -6.12
N HIS A 53 17.88 -2.99 -6.37
CA HIS A 53 18.19 -1.82 -7.20
C HIS A 53 18.25 -0.54 -6.36
N SER A 54 17.11 -0.05 -5.86
CA SER A 54 17.07 1.16 -5.02
C SER A 54 17.42 0.90 -3.56
N GLY A 55 17.42 -0.37 -3.11
CA GLY A 55 17.59 -0.71 -1.70
C GLY A 55 16.31 -0.60 -0.87
N VAL A 56 15.16 -0.27 -1.49
CA VAL A 56 13.90 0.02 -0.78
C VAL A 56 13.01 -1.22 -0.69
N THR A 57 12.55 -1.53 0.52
CA THR A 57 11.48 -2.51 0.77
C THR A 57 10.43 -1.91 1.68
N VAL A 58 9.15 -2.20 1.43
CA VAL A 58 8.04 -1.81 2.29
C VAL A 58 7.18 -3.00 2.63
N ASN A 59 7.03 -3.27 3.92
CA ASN A 59 6.20 -4.34 4.47
C ASN A 59 5.10 -3.77 5.38
N GLY A 60 3.93 -4.40 5.39
CA GLY A 60 2.80 -4.01 6.24
C GLY A 60 2.27 -5.18 7.08
N LYS A 61 2.18 -5.00 8.41
CA LYS A 61 1.62 -5.99 9.33
C LYS A 61 0.11 -5.85 9.43
N LEU A 62 -0.61 -6.94 9.24
CA LEU A 62 -2.05 -7.00 9.43
C LEU A 62 -2.43 -7.22 10.89
N VAL A 63 -3.54 -6.60 11.28
CA VAL A 63 -4.21 -6.80 12.56
C VAL A 63 -5.69 -6.98 12.36
N GLY A 64 -6.32 -7.82 13.17
CA GLY A 64 -7.75 -8.10 13.10
C GLY A 64 -8.61 -7.11 13.89
N ALA A 65 -9.83 -6.89 13.40
CA ALA A 65 -10.95 -6.35 14.15
C ALA A 65 -12.23 -7.13 13.83
N PRO A 66 -13.15 -7.28 14.79
CA PRO A 66 -14.49 -7.80 14.53
C PRO A 66 -15.15 -7.10 13.33
N ALA A 67 -15.95 -7.82 12.56
CA ALA A 67 -16.73 -7.19 11.52
C ALA A 67 -17.93 -6.41 12.13
N PRO A 68 -18.36 -5.29 11.54
CA PRO A 68 -19.55 -4.59 12.00
C PRO A 68 -20.82 -5.45 11.81
N PRO A 69 -21.89 -5.20 12.60
CA PRO A 69 -23.16 -5.90 12.44
C PRO A 69 -23.68 -5.87 11.00
N GLY A 70 -24.20 -7.01 10.51
CA GLY A 70 -24.70 -7.14 9.13
C GLY A 70 -23.61 -7.30 8.06
N SER A 71 -22.33 -7.39 8.46
CA SER A 71 -21.24 -7.70 7.54
C SER A 71 -21.32 -9.15 7.04
N ARG A 72 -21.02 -9.33 5.75
CA ARG A 72 -20.82 -10.67 5.15
C ARG A 72 -19.48 -11.32 5.54
N LYS A 73 -18.49 -10.51 5.93
CA LYS A 73 -17.22 -10.99 6.46
C LYS A 73 -17.34 -11.20 7.97
N LEU A 74 -16.69 -12.26 8.49
CA LEU A 74 -16.58 -12.55 9.92
C LEU A 74 -15.57 -11.63 10.63
N GLN A 75 -14.50 -11.23 9.92
CA GLN A 75 -13.43 -10.39 10.43
C GLN A 75 -12.95 -9.42 9.36
N ARG A 76 -12.43 -8.27 9.79
CA ARG A 76 -11.69 -7.32 8.95
C ARG A 76 -10.22 -7.29 9.39
N THR A 77 -9.32 -7.05 8.45
CA THR A 77 -7.90 -6.87 8.73
C THR A 77 -7.42 -5.50 8.28
N TYR A 78 -6.51 -4.90 9.04
CA TYR A 78 -6.00 -3.55 8.78
C TYR A 78 -4.49 -3.52 8.99
N PHE A 79 -3.78 -2.55 8.40
CA PHE A 79 -2.36 -2.40 8.71
C PHE A 79 -2.16 -1.77 10.09
N SER A 80 -1.55 -2.50 11.04
CA SER A 80 -1.16 -1.97 12.35
C SER A 80 0.23 -1.35 12.36
N ALA A 81 1.09 -1.78 11.44
CA ALA A 81 2.45 -1.28 11.30
C ALA A 81 2.86 -1.30 9.83
N ILE A 82 3.63 -0.31 9.40
CA ILE A 82 4.28 -0.25 8.09
C ILE A 82 5.75 0.02 8.33
N THR A 83 6.61 -0.80 7.73
CA THR A 83 8.07 -0.64 7.80
C THR A 83 8.62 -0.35 6.42
N VAL A 84 9.38 0.73 6.29
CA VAL A 84 10.18 1.07 5.12
C VAL A 84 11.64 0.77 5.47
N VAL A 85 12.24 -0.21 4.80
CA VAL A 85 13.67 -0.55 4.91
C VAL A 85 14.39 0.04 3.73
N VAL A 86 15.55 0.65 3.98
CA VAL A 86 16.45 1.21 2.97
C VAL A 86 17.85 0.70 3.24
N ASP A 87 18.38 -0.15 2.35
CA ASP A 87 19.70 -0.78 2.52
C ASP A 87 20.83 -0.07 1.78
N ARG A 88 20.53 0.97 0.99
CA ARG A 88 21.51 1.75 0.23
C ARG A 88 21.40 3.24 0.52
N PRO A 89 22.52 3.96 0.73
CA PRO A 89 23.90 3.47 0.78
C PRO A 89 24.26 2.74 2.08
N ALA A 90 23.44 2.82 3.11
CA ALA A 90 23.61 2.11 4.38
C ALA A 90 22.24 1.73 4.94
N ARG A 91 22.18 0.62 5.68
CA ARG A 91 20.93 0.11 6.26
C ARG A 91 20.34 1.11 7.24
N ALA A 92 19.09 1.47 6.97
CA ALA A 92 18.24 2.27 7.82
C ALA A 92 16.79 1.82 7.65
N TYR A 93 15.94 2.12 8.63
CA TYR A 93 14.52 1.81 8.53
C TYR A 93 13.65 2.85 9.20
N ILE A 94 12.40 2.89 8.76
CA ILE A 94 11.32 3.63 9.38
C ILE A 94 10.20 2.65 9.70
N GLU A 95 9.79 2.57 10.96
CA GLU A 95 8.60 1.83 11.38
C GLU A 95 7.52 2.79 11.85
N VAL A 96 6.36 2.75 11.21
CA VAL A 96 5.20 3.58 11.56
C VAL A 96 4.12 2.69 12.16
N THR A 97 3.59 3.13 13.30
CA THR A 97 2.38 2.60 13.94
C THR A 97 1.40 3.76 14.17
N PRO A 98 0.12 3.50 14.51
CA PRO A 98 -0.81 4.57 14.83
C PRO A 98 -0.35 5.54 15.95
N SER A 99 0.56 5.09 16.83
CA SER A 99 1.00 5.86 18.00
C SER A 99 2.36 6.56 17.82
N LYS A 100 3.27 5.95 17.08
CA LYS A 100 4.67 6.40 16.96
C LYS A 100 5.29 6.06 15.62
N VAL A 101 6.31 6.84 15.28
CA VAL A 101 7.26 6.61 14.20
C VAL A 101 8.63 6.35 14.81
N ILE A 102 9.28 5.26 14.41
CA ILE A 102 10.68 4.98 14.73
C ILE A 102 11.47 5.22 13.45
N LEU A 103 12.47 6.11 13.51
CA LEU A 103 13.50 6.24 12.47
C LEU A 103 14.79 5.69 13.06
N ASP A 104 15.35 4.67 12.42
CA ASP A 104 16.63 4.09 12.81
C ASP A 104 17.59 4.15 11.63
N GLY A 105 18.54 5.07 11.70
CA GLY A 105 19.55 5.32 10.67
C GLY A 105 20.89 5.61 11.33
N ARG A 106 21.38 6.85 11.25
CA ARG A 106 22.61 7.24 11.98
C ARG A 106 22.42 7.27 13.50
N ARG A 107 21.22 7.67 13.93
CA ARG A 107 20.78 7.69 15.32
C ARG A 107 19.33 7.27 15.35
N ARG A 108 18.97 6.45 16.34
CA ARG A 108 17.58 6.07 16.56
C ARG A 108 16.78 7.23 17.14
N MET A 109 15.63 7.51 16.54
CA MET A 109 14.70 8.56 16.95
C MET A 109 13.29 7.99 17.01
N VAL A 110 12.50 8.48 17.98
CA VAL A 110 11.09 8.08 18.15
C VAL A 110 10.26 9.34 18.16
N LEU A 111 9.34 9.47 17.20
CA LEU A 111 8.45 10.61 17.05
C LEU A 111 7.02 10.19 17.39
N PRO A 112 6.29 10.95 18.21
CA PRO A 112 4.87 10.67 18.46
C PRO A 112 4.02 11.05 17.24
N CYS A 113 3.07 10.20 16.87
CA CYS A 113 2.17 10.48 15.73
C CYS A 113 1.17 11.62 15.99
N ARG A 114 1.05 12.08 17.24
CA ARG A 114 0.13 13.17 17.65
C ARG A 114 0.80 14.55 17.68
N SER A 115 2.08 14.65 17.33
CA SER A 115 2.80 15.93 17.27
C SER A 115 3.41 16.10 15.88
N THR A 116 3.38 17.32 15.36
CA THR A 116 4.02 17.64 14.08
C THR A 116 5.53 17.69 14.28
N ALA A 117 6.27 16.98 13.43
CA ALA A 117 7.72 16.93 13.49
C ALA A 117 8.29 16.58 12.12
N ALA A 118 9.47 17.10 11.79
CA ALA A 118 10.21 16.71 10.59
C ALA A 118 11.66 16.38 10.98
N VAL A 119 12.19 15.30 10.41
CA VAL A 119 13.55 14.82 10.69
C VAL A 119 14.17 14.23 9.43
N SER A 120 15.47 14.43 9.27
CA SER A 120 16.27 13.79 8.21
C SER A 120 17.45 13.05 8.82
N SER A 121 17.74 11.86 8.30
CA SER A 121 18.90 11.04 8.64
C SER A 121 19.48 10.43 7.37
N GLY A 122 20.53 11.07 6.82
CA GLY A 122 21.13 10.63 5.55
C GLY A 122 20.15 10.77 4.38
N ALA A 123 19.92 9.68 3.65
CA ALA A 123 19.00 9.65 2.51
C ALA A 123 17.51 9.54 2.92
N LEU A 124 17.22 9.34 4.21
CA LEU A 124 15.87 9.23 4.74
C LEU A 124 15.40 10.56 5.34
N SER A 125 14.16 10.94 5.04
CA SER A 125 13.47 12.01 5.73
C SER A 125 12.07 11.58 6.11
N VAL A 126 11.61 12.01 7.29
CA VAL A 126 10.28 11.74 7.80
C VAL A 126 9.64 13.03 8.26
N ALA A 127 8.42 13.30 7.78
CA ALA A 127 7.57 14.38 8.25
C ALA A 127 6.27 13.80 8.81
N VAL A 128 6.00 14.05 10.09
CA VAL A 128 4.78 13.67 10.79
C VAL A 128 3.86 14.89 10.78
N ALA A 129 2.66 14.72 10.23
CA ALA A 129 1.54 15.66 10.40
C ALA A 129 0.64 15.12 11.51
N ALA A 130 0.52 15.86 12.61
CA ALA A 130 -0.14 15.43 13.84
C ALA A 130 -1.51 14.77 13.60
N GLY A 131 -1.61 13.49 13.94
CA GLY A 131 -2.83 12.68 13.88
C GLY A 131 -3.37 12.41 12.48
N ALA A 132 -2.66 12.80 11.42
CA ALA A 132 -3.14 12.74 10.05
C ALA A 132 -2.33 11.78 9.19
N ASN A 133 -1.02 12.01 9.05
CA ASN A 133 -0.16 11.20 8.20
C ASN A 133 1.32 11.31 8.55
N VAL A 134 2.09 10.38 8.00
CA VAL A 134 3.55 10.36 8.02
C VAL A 134 4.02 10.31 6.57
N THR A 135 4.80 11.30 6.14
CA THR A 135 5.46 11.31 4.85
C THR A 135 6.88 10.80 5.00
N VAL A 136 7.24 9.77 4.26
CA VAL A 136 8.58 9.19 4.19
C VAL A 136 9.18 9.50 2.83
N THR A 137 10.34 10.14 2.82
CA THR A 137 11.10 10.44 1.60
C THR A 137 12.42 9.69 1.62
N VAL A 138 12.72 8.95 0.56
CA VAL A 138 13.98 8.23 0.34
C VAL A 138 14.67 8.80 -0.89
N GLY A 139 15.90 9.30 -0.73
CA GLY A 139 16.71 9.82 -1.83
C GLY A 139 16.10 11.01 -2.59
N GLY A 140 15.10 11.70 -2.02
CA GLY A 140 14.42 12.85 -2.62
C GLY A 140 13.33 12.54 -3.66
N ASP A 141 13.40 11.37 -4.28
CA ASP A 141 12.57 10.99 -5.43
C ASP A 141 11.59 9.84 -5.16
N ILE A 142 11.79 9.09 -4.09
CA ILE A 142 10.84 8.08 -3.62
C ILE A 142 10.09 8.67 -2.44
N VAL A 143 8.77 8.78 -2.56
CA VAL A 143 7.91 9.30 -1.49
C VAL A 143 6.81 8.30 -1.19
N PHE A 144 6.70 7.93 0.08
CA PHE A 144 5.58 7.18 0.63
C PHE A 144 4.81 8.05 1.60
N VAL A 145 3.49 7.91 1.61
CA VAL A 145 2.64 8.55 2.62
C VAL A 145 1.85 7.49 3.35
N ILE A 146 1.94 7.53 4.67
CA ILE A 146 1.28 6.60 5.58
C ILE A 146 0.19 7.38 6.31
N LEU A 147 -1.07 7.08 6.01
CA LEU A 147 -2.21 7.71 6.67
C LEU A 147 -2.46 7.10 8.04
N LEU A 148 -2.85 7.94 8.99
CA LEU A 148 -3.24 7.54 10.34
C LEU A 148 -4.77 7.58 10.45
N HIS A 149 -5.40 6.42 10.63
CA HIS A 149 -6.82 6.33 10.96
C HIS A 149 -6.97 6.14 12.46
N LEU A 150 -7.20 7.26 13.16
CA LEU A 150 -7.27 7.30 14.62
C LEU A 150 -8.71 7.51 15.09
N TYR A 151 -9.20 6.61 15.93
CA TYR A 151 -10.53 6.66 16.52
C TYR A 151 -10.44 7.17 17.96
N LYS A 152 -11.22 8.20 18.30
CA LYS A 152 -11.30 8.71 19.68
C LYS A 152 -12.11 7.79 20.59
N ASN A 153 -13.29 7.37 20.08
CA ASN A 153 -14.24 6.50 20.78
C ASN A 153 -14.59 5.31 19.86
N PRO A 154 -13.69 4.32 19.72
CA PRO A 154 -13.90 3.22 18.78
C PRO A 154 -15.02 2.28 19.24
N ALA A 155 -15.93 1.95 18.33
CA ALA A 155 -16.77 0.76 18.48
C ALA A 155 -15.90 -0.52 18.44
N PRO A 156 -16.38 -1.69 18.90
CA PRO A 156 -15.58 -2.92 18.95
C PRO A 156 -14.98 -3.37 17.62
N TYR A 157 -15.60 -3.00 16.49
CA TYR A 157 -15.14 -3.29 15.13
C TYR A 157 -14.23 -2.18 14.53
N GLN A 158 -13.98 -1.10 15.26
CA GLN A 158 -13.09 -0.02 14.87
C GLN A 158 -11.76 -0.17 15.58
N ARG A 159 -10.68 -0.13 14.80
CA ARG A 159 -9.33 -0.24 15.30
C ARG A 159 -8.46 0.79 14.62
N ASP A 160 -7.63 1.47 15.39
CA ASP A 160 -6.62 2.36 14.83
C ASP A 160 -5.75 1.60 13.84
N HIS A 161 -5.55 2.18 12.66
CA HIS A 161 -4.84 1.52 11.59
C HIS A 161 -4.19 2.51 10.63
N LEU A 162 -3.46 1.96 9.68
CA LEU A 162 -2.69 2.70 8.70
C LEU A 162 -3.21 2.45 7.30
N GLY A 163 -3.17 3.51 6.49
CA GLY A 163 -3.22 3.40 5.03
C GLY A 163 -1.82 3.63 4.46
N PHE A 164 -1.47 2.96 3.36
CA PHE A 164 -0.19 3.13 2.67
C PHE A 164 -0.38 3.66 1.26
N TYR A 165 0.42 4.64 0.86
CA TYR A 165 0.34 5.31 -0.42
C TYR A 165 1.74 5.47 -1.03
N VAL A 166 1.89 5.09 -2.29
CA VAL A 166 3.04 5.46 -3.10
C VAL A 166 2.75 6.84 -3.69
N GLY A 167 3.52 7.83 -3.26
CA GLY A 167 3.35 9.23 -3.65
C GLY A 167 4.19 9.65 -4.85
N ARG A 168 5.47 9.28 -4.84
CA ARG A 168 6.39 9.41 -5.98
C ARG A 168 7.25 8.16 -6.06
N SER A 169 7.42 7.62 -7.27
CA SER A 169 8.15 6.36 -7.50
C SER A 169 9.40 6.51 -8.37
N LYS A 170 9.84 7.73 -8.71
CA LYS A 170 10.89 7.98 -9.72
C LYS A 170 12.22 7.29 -9.40
N GLY A 171 12.55 7.10 -8.11
CA GLY A 171 13.76 6.38 -7.70
C GLY A 171 13.62 4.86 -7.58
N LEU A 172 12.42 4.30 -7.78
CA LEU A 172 12.21 2.85 -7.84
C LEU A 172 12.56 2.34 -9.24
N SER A 173 13.02 1.10 -9.34
CA SER A 173 13.40 0.50 -10.63
C SER A 173 12.22 -0.16 -11.35
N ALA A 174 12.40 -0.47 -12.63
CA ALA A 174 11.45 -1.26 -13.42
C ALA A 174 11.25 -2.70 -12.87
N HIS A 175 12.15 -3.18 -12.02
CA HIS A 175 12.07 -4.48 -11.35
C HIS A 175 11.34 -4.42 -10.00
N CYS A 176 10.86 -3.23 -9.60
CA CYS A 176 10.10 -3.07 -8.37
C CYS A 176 8.87 -3.98 -8.37
N HIS A 177 8.71 -4.72 -7.29
CA HIS A 177 7.67 -5.74 -7.11
C HIS A 177 6.92 -5.55 -5.79
N GLY A 178 6.14 -6.55 -5.36
CA GLY A 178 5.21 -6.47 -4.24
C GLY A 178 3.78 -6.18 -4.67
N LEU A 179 2.84 -6.19 -3.72
CA LEU A 179 1.40 -6.01 -4.01
C LEU A 179 1.05 -4.70 -4.70
N LEU A 180 1.88 -3.65 -4.53
CA LEU A 180 1.74 -2.37 -5.24
C LEU A 180 2.89 -2.13 -6.23
N GLY A 181 4.12 -2.50 -5.86
CA GLY A 181 5.31 -2.19 -6.68
C GLY A 181 5.28 -2.81 -8.07
N GLN A 182 4.72 -4.03 -8.22
CA GLN A 182 4.63 -4.73 -9.51
C GLN A 182 3.85 -3.95 -10.60
N PHE A 183 3.01 -2.99 -10.19
CA PHE A 183 2.21 -2.19 -11.09
C PHE A 183 2.87 -0.86 -11.49
N LEU A 184 4.04 -0.51 -10.94
CA LEU A 184 4.69 0.81 -11.17
C LEU A 184 4.96 1.08 -12.65
N TYR A 185 5.45 0.07 -13.36
CA TYR A 185 5.83 0.14 -14.78
C TYR A 185 4.97 -0.78 -15.64
N GLN A 186 3.77 -1.12 -15.17
CA GLN A 186 2.85 -2.00 -15.85
C GLN A 186 1.79 -1.21 -16.61
N GLU A 187 1.48 -1.65 -17.83
CA GLU A 187 0.32 -1.19 -18.58
C GLU A 187 -0.85 -2.18 -18.46
N VAL A 188 -2.07 -1.66 -18.48
CA VAL A 188 -3.28 -2.46 -18.41
C VAL A 188 -4.24 -2.03 -19.52
N GLY A 189 -4.77 -2.99 -20.25
CA GLY A 189 -5.86 -2.77 -21.21
C GLY A 189 -7.21 -3.12 -20.63
N LEU A 190 -8.29 -2.56 -21.18
CA LEU A 190 -9.66 -2.98 -20.89
C LEU A 190 -10.26 -3.59 -22.15
N ALA A 191 -10.76 -4.81 -22.03
CA ALA A 191 -11.49 -5.51 -23.08
C ALA A 191 -12.93 -5.74 -22.64
N LEU A 192 -13.88 -5.53 -23.55
CA LEU A 192 -15.26 -5.98 -23.37
C LEU A 192 -15.36 -7.39 -23.95
N LEU A 193 -15.78 -8.34 -23.12
CA LEU A 193 -16.07 -9.70 -23.56
C LEU A 193 -17.44 -9.74 -24.24
N PRO A 194 -17.58 -10.50 -25.34
CA PRO A 194 -18.87 -10.68 -25.99
C PRO A 194 -19.93 -11.17 -25.00
N ALA A 195 -21.15 -10.64 -25.11
CA ALA A 195 -22.28 -11.15 -24.35
C ALA A 195 -22.61 -12.57 -24.82
N ALA A 196 -22.69 -13.54 -23.90
CA ALA A 196 -23.23 -14.85 -24.19
C ALA A 196 -24.76 -14.83 -23.94
N GLY A 197 -25.55 -14.83 -25.01
CA GLY A 197 -27.02 -14.76 -24.94
C GLY A 197 -27.52 -13.45 -24.31
N ASP A 198 -28.52 -13.55 -23.42
CA ASP A 198 -29.12 -12.40 -22.70
C ASP A 198 -28.26 -11.83 -21.56
N ALA A 199 -27.01 -12.28 -21.41
CA ALA A 199 -26.12 -11.82 -20.34
C ALA A 199 -25.55 -10.42 -20.63
N LYS A 200 -25.40 -9.60 -19.56
CA LYS A 200 -24.73 -8.29 -19.67
C LYS A 200 -23.28 -8.46 -20.16
N PRO A 201 -22.75 -7.52 -20.96
CA PRO A 201 -21.35 -7.52 -21.37
C PRO A 201 -20.43 -7.60 -20.15
N ALA A 202 -19.52 -8.56 -20.13
CA ALA A 202 -18.53 -8.69 -19.08
C ALA A 202 -17.28 -7.88 -19.46
N ALA A 203 -16.67 -7.19 -18.49
CA ALA A 203 -15.42 -6.49 -18.72
C ALA A 203 -14.26 -7.34 -18.19
N ALA A 204 -13.13 -7.33 -18.91
CA ALA A 204 -11.91 -7.96 -18.48
C ALA A 204 -10.73 -7.00 -18.65
N LEU A 205 -9.81 -7.02 -17.69
CA LEU A 205 -8.53 -6.33 -17.83
C LEU A 205 -7.54 -7.26 -18.54
N SER A 206 -6.74 -6.71 -19.47
CA SER A 206 -5.60 -7.39 -20.06
C SER A 206 -4.33 -6.92 -19.36
N VAL A 207 -3.62 -7.85 -18.69
CA VAL A 207 -2.41 -7.57 -17.90
C VAL A 207 -1.35 -8.61 -18.21
N ARG A 208 -0.26 -8.22 -18.89
CA ARG A 208 0.84 -9.13 -19.30
C ARG A 208 0.31 -10.45 -19.91
N GLN A 209 -0.56 -10.35 -20.92
CA GLN A 209 -1.21 -11.47 -21.61
C GLN A 209 -2.24 -12.27 -20.78
N ARG A 210 -2.51 -11.89 -19.52
CA ARG A 210 -3.57 -12.48 -18.70
C ARG A 210 -4.86 -11.68 -18.85
N SER A 211 -5.98 -12.39 -18.87
CA SER A 211 -7.32 -11.80 -18.87
C SER A 211 -7.93 -11.92 -17.47
N VAL A 212 -8.32 -10.80 -16.89
CA VAL A 212 -8.85 -10.71 -15.52
C VAL A 212 -10.28 -10.19 -15.56
N PRO A 213 -11.30 -11.01 -15.26
CA PRO A 213 -12.68 -10.54 -15.16
C PRO A 213 -12.83 -9.45 -14.08
N VAL A 214 -13.45 -8.34 -14.45
CA VAL A 214 -13.66 -7.19 -13.57
C VAL A 214 -15.09 -6.69 -13.59
N VAL A 215 -15.47 -6.02 -12.49
CA VAL A 215 -16.76 -5.34 -12.38
C VAL A 215 -16.56 -3.91 -11.93
N ARG A 216 -17.39 -2.98 -12.39
CA ARG A 216 -17.29 -1.58 -11.95
C ARG A 216 -17.75 -1.45 -10.50
N LYS A 217 -16.96 -0.75 -9.68
CA LYS A 217 -17.30 -0.40 -8.29
C LYS A 217 -16.87 1.02 -7.98
N SER A 218 -17.49 1.62 -6.97
CA SER A 218 -17.01 2.85 -6.36
C SER A 218 -16.41 2.54 -4.98
N ARG A 219 -15.27 3.15 -4.66
CA ARG A 219 -14.53 2.95 -3.41
C ARG A 219 -14.28 4.28 -2.74
N ARG A 220 -14.55 4.33 -1.43
CA ARG A 220 -14.17 5.45 -0.58
C ARG A 220 -12.68 5.34 -0.22
N ILE A 221 -11.97 6.45 -0.32
CA ILE A 221 -10.51 6.54 -0.11
C ILE A 221 -10.19 7.73 0.80
N TYR A 222 -8.96 7.82 1.32
CA TYR A 222 -8.53 8.89 2.24
C TYR A 222 -9.43 9.00 3.47
N GLY A 223 -9.70 7.88 4.14
CA GLY A 223 -10.58 7.85 5.31
C GLY A 223 -12.03 8.22 5.00
N GLY A 224 -12.45 8.09 3.73
CA GLY A 224 -13.81 8.42 3.29
C GLY A 224 -13.98 9.82 2.72
N ALA A 225 -12.92 10.62 2.65
CA ALA A 225 -12.99 11.99 2.14
C ALA A 225 -13.23 12.07 0.63
N GLN A 226 -12.92 11.01 -0.13
CA GLN A 226 -13.12 10.96 -1.58
C GLN A 226 -13.70 9.61 -2.02
N SER A 227 -14.38 9.60 -3.16
CA SER A 227 -14.81 8.38 -3.84
C SER A 227 -14.10 8.25 -5.18
N VAL A 228 -13.72 7.03 -5.54
CA VAL A 228 -13.10 6.71 -6.82
C VAL A 228 -13.88 5.58 -7.48
N ASP A 229 -14.13 5.72 -8.78
CA ASP A 229 -14.64 4.63 -9.59
C ASP A 229 -13.48 3.75 -10.07
N CYS A 230 -13.64 2.44 -9.97
CA CYS A 230 -12.59 1.50 -10.32
C CYS A 230 -13.14 0.20 -10.93
N TRP A 231 -12.30 -0.45 -11.74
CA TRP A 231 -12.48 -1.82 -12.18
C TRP A 231 -12.04 -2.77 -11.07
N PHE A 232 -13.00 -3.47 -10.47
CA PHE A 232 -12.76 -4.36 -9.35
C PHE A 232 -12.41 -5.77 -9.80
N ALA A 233 -11.18 -6.21 -9.52
CA ALA A 233 -10.76 -7.59 -9.64
C ALA A 233 -11.11 -8.37 -8.36
N ARG A 234 -11.75 -9.53 -8.52
CA ARG A 234 -12.22 -10.38 -7.42
C ARG A 234 -11.12 -11.36 -6.95
N ASN A 235 -11.47 -12.23 -6.00
CA ASN A 235 -10.70 -13.42 -5.64
C ASN A 235 -9.23 -13.15 -5.30
N ASN A 236 -8.98 -12.26 -4.33
CA ASN A 236 -7.62 -11.88 -3.92
C ASN A 236 -6.70 -11.46 -5.08
N ALA A 237 -7.27 -10.75 -6.06
CA ALA A 237 -6.56 -10.29 -7.25
C ALA A 237 -5.94 -11.41 -8.09
N ALA A 238 -6.49 -12.63 -8.04
CA ALA A 238 -6.04 -13.74 -8.87
C ALA A 238 -5.95 -13.32 -10.35
N ALA A 239 -4.85 -13.70 -11.00
CA ALA A 239 -4.46 -13.32 -12.36
C ALA A 239 -4.19 -11.82 -12.61
N LEU A 240 -4.56 -10.92 -11.69
CA LEU A 240 -4.17 -9.50 -11.72
C LEU A 240 -2.76 -9.30 -11.17
N ILE A 241 -2.46 -9.88 -10.01
CA ILE A 241 -1.11 -9.91 -9.44
C ILE A 241 -0.31 -11.06 -10.05
N ASP A 242 1.01 -10.93 -10.13
CA ASP A 242 1.92 -11.93 -10.73
C ASP A 242 1.87 -13.30 -10.04
N GLY A 243 1.72 -13.33 -8.71
CA GLY A 243 1.65 -14.57 -7.92
C GLY A 243 0.28 -14.84 -7.30
N ARG A 244 0.28 -15.61 -6.22
CA ARG A 244 -0.85 -15.76 -5.29
C ARG A 244 -0.59 -14.96 -4.03
N TYR A 245 -1.62 -14.84 -3.21
CA TYR A 245 -1.55 -14.14 -1.93
C TYR A 245 -0.35 -14.55 -1.07
N GLU A 246 -0.08 -15.86 -1.00
CA GLU A 246 0.95 -16.45 -0.16
C GLU A 246 2.36 -16.02 -0.58
N ASP A 247 2.57 -15.73 -1.87
CA ASP A 247 3.87 -15.33 -2.42
C ASP A 247 4.29 -13.91 -1.96
N TYR A 248 3.35 -13.14 -1.40
CA TYR A 248 3.60 -11.81 -0.85
C TYR A 248 3.69 -11.81 0.67
N LEU A 249 3.60 -12.97 1.32
CA LEU A 249 3.83 -13.10 2.76
C LEU A 249 5.31 -13.01 3.10
N THR A 250 5.60 -12.38 4.23
CA THR A 250 6.96 -12.27 4.77
C THR A 250 6.98 -12.78 6.20
N THR A 251 8.14 -13.23 6.65
CA THR A 251 8.30 -13.79 8.02
C THR A 251 8.34 -12.71 9.08
N HIS A 252 8.88 -11.52 8.75
CA HIS A 252 8.93 -10.38 9.65
C HIS A 252 8.94 -9.03 8.89
N MET A 253 8.72 -7.93 9.62
CA MET A 253 8.58 -6.57 9.06
C MET A 253 9.83 -6.04 8.36
N PHE A 254 11.00 -6.54 8.73
CA PHE A 254 12.31 -6.13 8.20
C PHE A 254 12.85 -7.06 7.11
N ASP A 255 12.04 -8.01 6.65
CA ASP A 255 12.42 -8.98 5.63
C ASP A 255 12.48 -8.31 4.25
N THR A 256 13.68 -8.27 3.67
CA THR A 256 13.98 -7.68 2.36
C THR A 256 13.99 -8.72 1.23
N GLY A 257 13.70 -9.99 1.54
CA GLY A 257 13.73 -11.11 0.60
C GLY A 257 15.12 -11.68 0.35
N GLU A 258 16.15 -11.21 1.07
CA GLU A 258 17.49 -11.82 1.06
C GLU A 258 17.82 -12.35 2.46
N GLY A 259 17.48 -13.62 2.69
CA GLY A 259 17.83 -14.37 3.88
C GLY A 259 17.76 -15.88 3.60
N LEU A 260 18.93 -16.52 3.51
CA LEU A 260 19.18 -17.96 3.38
C LEU A 260 18.49 -18.65 2.19
N ASN A 261 19.05 -18.46 0.99
CA ASN A 261 19.25 -19.47 -0.09
C ASN A 261 19.36 -18.77 -1.45
N ALA A 262 20.56 -18.28 -1.76
CA ALA A 262 21.04 -18.10 -3.12
C ALA A 262 22.39 -18.82 -3.19
N ALA A 263 22.32 -20.14 -3.17
CA ALA A 263 23.38 -21.07 -3.52
C ALA A 263 22.77 -22.08 -4.49
#